data_AF-A0A956JCQ1-F1
#
_entry.id   AF-A0A956JCQ1-F1
#
_cell.length_a   1.000
_cell.length_b   1.000
_cell.length_c   1.000
_cell.angle_alpha   90.00
_cell.angle_beta   90.00
_cell.angle_gamma   90.00
#
_symmetry.space_group_name_H-M   'P 1'
#
loop_
_entity.id
_entity.type
_entity.pdbx_description
1 polymer ?
#
loop_
_entity_poly.entity_id
_entity_poly.type
_entity_poly.pdbx_seq_one_letter_code
_entity_poly.pdbx_strand_id
1 'polypeptide(L)'
;MTGCANDGAGDPAGAGEADATTSASDDDGSSGTDGDDGSDDGSAPAVVGSCEYVSPFTQGAECRDYLGEGWSEDDVVADCEGLGGATALGQACAVEGMLGRCTIEQAADRVLEVVAYGDDAGACATQQLGCETFGGGTWDPAPLCQGDPGGSDGNVFIQPTLECRDPLPGEPPGAGPNGQVCTWQMISGCTEEGRHFEDYASCDVVRTQRPYYPSPPAEGWDQEDPRLDDPVYVEELAWVRSQIEASACVCCHSETAPNGPSNWYIEQPGNFINGLFDSGLAMGSRWLDSSAFGAYAPQDNNGFERETSGFPSTDPQRMRDFFVAELTHRGLSEADFAGMEDFGGPLYDQLVYEPSACEDGEGVRRDGSIVWDGAGARYVYVLDAGSANPTVPPNLDLPPGTRWRVDVPADGDPIESGSIAYGELPAGTTQRFPEQGAPPALTPGQTYYLYVTRDVALPITRCLFTY
;
A
#
# COMPACT_ATOMS: atom_id res chain seq x y z
N MET A 1 -3.54 5.02 2.45
CA MET A 1 -3.36 3.67 1.89
C MET A 1 -2.54 3.82 0.62
N THR A 2 -1.63 2.91 0.32
CA THR A 2 -0.86 2.97 -0.94
C THR A 2 -1.85 2.94 -2.09
N GLY A 3 -1.79 3.93 -2.97
CA GLY A 3 -2.65 4.00 -4.14
C GLY A 3 -2.31 2.88 -5.13
N CYS A 4 -3.24 2.47 -6.00
CA CYS A 4 -2.91 1.71 -7.23
C CYS A 4 -1.81 2.38 -8.10
N ALA A 5 -1.44 3.64 -7.82
CA ALA A 5 -0.45 4.40 -8.57
C ALA A 5 0.95 4.38 -7.94
N ASN A 6 1.09 4.01 -6.66
CA ASN A 6 2.39 4.03 -5.96
C ASN A 6 3.19 2.74 -6.13
N ASP A 7 2.78 1.90 -7.07
CA ASP A 7 3.31 0.57 -7.31
C ASP A 7 4.64 0.62 -8.11
N GLY A 8 5.44 1.68 -7.97
CA GLY A 8 6.72 1.83 -8.68
C GLY A 8 7.20 3.24 -9.01
N ALA A 9 6.70 4.29 -8.35
CA ALA A 9 7.10 5.69 -8.63
C ALA A 9 8.54 6.07 -8.19
N GLY A 10 9.40 5.06 -7.96
CA GLY A 10 10.81 5.23 -7.67
C GLY A 10 11.66 4.39 -8.62
N ASP A 11 11.52 4.59 -9.93
CA ASP A 11 12.58 4.15 -10.85
C ASP A 11 13.80 5.05 -10.62
N PRO A 12 14.95 4.53 -10.16
CA PRO A 12 16.16 5.32 -10.12
C PRO A 12 16.56 5.65 -11.55
N ALA A 13 16.39 6.91 -11.93
CA ALA A 13 16.93 7.43 -13.18
C ALA A 13 18.45 7.17 -13.24
N GLY A 14 18.86 6.27 -14.12
CA GLY A 14 20.22 6.19 -14.65
C GLY A 14 21.27 5.57 -13.73
N ALA A 15 21.40 4.24 -13.75
CA ALA A 15 22.65 3.59 -13.37
C ALA A 15 23.72 3.91 -14.43
N GLY A 16 24.48 4.99 -14.21
CA GLY A 16 25.71 5.29 -14.95
C GLY A 16 26.75 4.20 -14.70
N GLU A 17 27.33 3.69 -15.77
CA GLU A 17 28.40 2.68 -15.79
C GLU A 17 29.53 3.03 -14.81
N ALA A 18 29.69 2.23 -13.75
CA ALA A 18 30.84 2.31 -12.86
C ALA A 18 31.84 1.19 -13.18
N ASP A 19 32.96 1.61 -13.75
CA ASP A 19 34.11 0.81 -14.16
C ASP A 19 34.78 0.12 -12.95
N ALA A 20 34.89 -1.21 -13.00
CA ALA A 20 35.44 -2.02 -11.93
C ALA A 20 36.97 -2.09 -12.02
N THR A 21 37.68 -1.42 -11.10
CA THR A 21 39.08 -1.73 -10.79
C THR A 21 39.25 -2.22 -9.36
N THR A 22 39.71 -3.47 -9.28
CA THR A 22 40.11 -4.21 -8.09
C THR A 22 41.38 -3.65 -7.43
N SER A 23 41.38 -3.57 -6.10
CA SER A 23 42.60 -3.82 -5.30
C SER A 23 42.25 -4.14 -3.84
N ALA A 24 42.63 -5.34 -3.42
CA ALA A 24 42.61 -5.81 -2.04
C ALA A 24 43.80 -5.22 -1.27
N SER A 25 43.62 -4.98 0.03
CA SER A 25 44.67 -5.02 1.05
C SER A 25 44.03 -5.16 2.44
N ASP A 26 44.39 -6.25 3.13
CA ASP A 26 44.21 -6.44 4.56
C ASP A 26 45.10 -5.46 5.35
N ASP A 27 44.64 -4.93 6.49
CA ASP A 27 45.51 -4.80 7.67
C ASP A 27 44.72 -4.55 8.98
N ASP A 28 45.28 -5.11 10.05
CA ASP A 28 44.81 -5.18 11.43
C ASP A 28 44.79 -3.83 12.19
N GLY A 29 43.93 -3.72 13.21
CA GLY A 29 44.40 -3.27 14.53
C GLY A 29 43.67 -2.14 15.27
N SER A 30 43.12 -2.53 16.43
CA SER A 30 43.31 -1.89 17.75
C SER A 30 42.52 -0.62 18.15
N SER A 31 41.60 -0.85 19.10
CA SER A 31 41.31 -0.12 20.36
C SER A 31 41.70 1.36 20.53
N GLY A 32 40.71 2.18 20.91
CA GLY A 32 40.95 3.43 21.63
C GLY A 32 39.67 4.23 21.87
N THR A 33 39.17 4.18 23.10
CA THR A 33 38.18 5.10 23.69
C THR A 33 38.69 6.54 23.67
N ASP A 34 37.82 7.51 23.40
CA ASP A 34 37.67 8.71 24.23
C ASP A 34 36.36 9.44 23.84
N GLY A 35 35.58 9.78 24.86
CA GLY A 35 34.33 10.52 24.74
C GLY A 35 34.58 12.00 24.54
N ASP A 36 33.86 12.59 23.59
CA ASP A 36 33.75 14.03 23.41
C ASP A 36 32.25 14.36 23.40
N ASP A 37 31.77 14.92 24.52
CA ASP A 37 30.44 15.51 24.67
C ASP A 37 30.44 16.85 23.91
N GLY A 38 30.38 16.76 22.58
CA GLY A 38 30.04 17.87 21.71
C GLY A 38 28.55 18.16 21.85
N SER A 39 28.20 19.20 22.61
CA SER A 39 26.87 19.81 22.51
C SER A 39 26.75 20.40 21.11
N ASP A 40 26.19 19.60 20.21
CA ASP A 40 25.82 19.96 18.85
C ASP A 40 24.70 20.99 18.94
N ASP A 41 25.05 22.27 18.78
CA ASP A 41 24.11 23.36 18.62
C ASP A 41 23.53 23.24 17.20
N GLY A 42 22.66 22.24 17.04
CA GLY A 42 22.08 21.78 15.79
C GLY A 42 21.38 22.92 15.08
N SER A 43 22.14 23.61 14.23
CA SER A 43 21.59 24.59 13.31
C SER A 43 20.67 23.84 12.36
N ALA A 44 19.40 24.26 12.27
CA ALA A 44 18.44 23.66 11.36
C ALA A 44 19.04 23.58 9.95
N PRO A 45 18.87 22.44 9.24
CA PRO A 45 19.47 22.25 7.93
C PRO A 45 19.05 23.36 6.96
N ALA A 46 19.98 23.81 6.13
CA ALA A 46 19.73 24.88 5.18
C ALA A 46 18.75 24.43 4.09
N VAL A 47 17.85 25.34 3.70
CA VAL A 47 16.89 25.11 2.62
C VAL A 47 17.59 25.29 1.27
N VAL A 48 17.56 24.24 0.44
CA VAL A 48 18.05 24.26 -0.94
C VAL A 48 16.98 24.79 -1.90
N GLY A 49 15.72 24.44 -1.65
CA GLY A 49 14.56 24.96 -2.38
C GLY A 49 13.26 24.36 -1.84
N SER A 50 12.17 24.67 -2.52
CA SER A 50 10.85 24.12 -2.23
C SER A 50 10.09 23.76 -3.52
N CYS A 51 9.07 22.93 -3.37
CA CYS A 51 8.14 22.53 -4.42
C CYS A 51 6.69 22.69 -3.93
N GLU A 52 5.92 23.56 -4.57
CA GLU A 52 4.47 23.64 -4.34
C GLU A 52 3.74 22.68 -5.28
N TYR A 53 2.90 21.80 -4.75
CA TYR A 53 2.18 20.80 -5.54
C TYR A 53 0.81 20.48 -4.93
N VAL A 54 -0.01 19.76 -5.69
CA VAL A 54 -1.24 19.14 -5.17
C VAL A 54 -0.94 17.69 -4.88
N SER A 55 -1.07 17.30 -3.63
CA SER A 55 -0.79 15.94 -3.19
C SER A 55 -1.66 14.94 -3.92
N PRO A 56 -1.09 13.93 -4.60
CA PRO A 56 -1.90 12.87 -5.19
C PRO A 56 -2.64 12.07 -4.12
N PHE A 57 -2.11 12.01 -2.90
CA PHE A 57 -2.68 11.27 -1.79
C PHE A 57 -3.81 12.03 -1.10
N THR A 58 -3.54 13.26 -0.65
CA THR A 58 -4.51 14.03 0.14
C THR A 58 -5.44 14.89 -0.73
N GLN A 59 -5.11 15.06 -2.01
CA GLN A 59 -5.76 16.00 -2.95
C GLN A 59 -5.71 17.46 -2.45
N GLY A 60 -4.93 17.73 -1.40
CA GLY A 60 -4.71 19.03 -0.81
C GLY A 60 -3.48 19.71 -1.38
N ALA A 61 -3.43 21.04 -1.24
CA ALA A 61 -2.22 21.79 -1.53
C ALA A 61 -1.15 21.46 -0.47
N GLU A 62 0.04 21.11 -0.93
CA GLU A 62 1.21 20.82 -0.11
C GLU A 62 2.40 21.61 -0.66
N CYS A 63 3.39 21.85 0.19
CA CYS A 63 4.69 22.32 -0.24
C CYS A 63 5.78 21.47 0.41
N ARG A 64 6.76 21.04 -0.36
CA ARG A 64 7.90 20.25 0.11
C ARG A 64 9.14 21.12 0.14
N ASP A 65 9.73 21.28 1.31
CA ASP A 65 11.06 21.86 1.52
C ASP A 65 12.13 20.78 1.36
N TYR A 66 13.20 21.12 0.64
CA TYR A 66 14.38 20.28 0.45
C TYR A 66 15.51 20.84 1.33
N LEU A 67 15.84 20.11 2.39
CA LEU A 67 16.72 20.57 3.46
C LEU A 67 18.01 19.73 3.49
N GLY A 68 19.15 20.40 3.67
CA GLY A 68 20.46 19.77 3.83
C GLY A 68 21.35 19.82 2.59
N GLU A 69 22.66 19.62 2.81
CA GLU A 69 23.69 19.76 1.76
C GLU A 69 23.69 18.60 0.74
N GLY A 70 22.97 17.52 1.03
CA GLY A 70 22.82 16.38 0.13
C GLY A 70 21.84 16.63 -1.03
N TRP A 71 21.15 17.77 -1.05
CA TRP A 71 20.31 18.19 -2.18
C TRP A 71 21.06 19.16 -3.10
N SER A 72 21.11 18.85 -4.40
CA SER A 72 21.48 19.81 -5.43
C SER A 72 20.25 20.53 -5.99
N GLU A 73 20.45 21.71 -6.61
CA GLU A 73 19.36 22.42 -7.29
C GLU A 73 18.72 21.56 -8.41
N ASP A 74 19.53 20.76 -9.12
CA ASP A 74 19.05 19.86 -10.17
C ASP A 74 18.17 18.74 -9.59
N ASP A 75 18.55 18.17 -8.43
CA ASP A 75 17.72 17.16 -7.74
C ASP A 75 16.36 17.72 -7.32
N VAL A 76 16.35 18.95 -6.80
CA VAL A 76 15.12 19.64 -6.36
C VAL A 76 14.18 19.86 -7.54
N VAL A 77 14.71 20.30 -8.68
CA VAL A 77 13.91 20.48 -9.91
C VAL A 77 13.36 19.14 -10.38
N ALA A 78 14.19 18.11 -10.47
CA ALA A 78 13.79 16.79 -10.96
C ALA A 78 12.70 16.14 -10.08
N ASP A 79 12.86 16.18 -8.75
CA ASP A 79 11.86 15.66 -7.82
C ASP A 79 10.54 16.45 -7.91
N CYS A 80 10.63 17.78 -7.96
CA CYS A 80 9.43 18.63 -8.05
C CYS A 80 8.66 18.45 -9.37
N GLU A 81 9.37 18.29 -10.49
CA GLU A 81 8.76 17.96 -11.79
C GLU A 81 8.04 16.60 -11.73
N GLY A 82 8.60 15.61 -11.03
CA GLY A 82 7.97 14.32 -10.78
C GLY A 82 6.65 14.41 -10.01
N LEU A 83 6.48 15.44 -9.17
CA LEU A 83 5.23 15.73 -8.46
C LEU A 83 4.25 16.57 -9.28
N GLY A 84 4.63 17.02 -10.48
CA GLY A 84 3.88 18.01 -11.26
C GLY A 84 3.80 19.38 -10.56
N GLY A 85 4.77 19.69 -9.70
CA GLY A 85 4.80 20.88 -8.87
C GLY A 85 5.50 22.08 -9.49
N ALA A 86 5.56 23.17 -8.73
CA ALA A 86 6.27 24.40 -9.07
C ALA A 86 7.47 24.60 -8.13
N THR A 87 8.68 24.57 -8.71
CA THR A 87 9.93 24.72 -7.95
C THR A 87 10.23 26.17 -7.59
N ALA A 88 10.72 26.39 -6.36
CA ALA A 88 11.28 27.65 -5.89
C ALA A 88 12.63 27.43 -5.19
N LEU A 89 13.73 27.58 -5.92
CA LEU A 89 15.09 27.42 -5.39
C LEU A 89 15.45 28.49 -4.36
N GLY A 90 16.14 28.08 -3.29
CA GLY A 90 16.56 28.92 -2.16
C GLY A 90 15.41 29.52 -1.34
N GLN A 91 14.18 29.06 -1.54
CA GLN A 91 12.99 29.52 -0.84
C GLN A 91 12.36 28.37 -0.08
N ALA A 92 11.97 28.64 1.17
CA ALA A 92 11.23 27.70 1.99
C ALA A 92 9.72 27.82 1.75
N CYS A 93 9.00 26.76 2.05
CA CYS A 93 7.55 26.71 2.06
C CYS A 93 6.96 27.76 3.01
N ALA A 94 5.82 28.31 2.63
CA ALA A 94 5.05 29.18 3.52
C ALA A 94 4.54 28.36 4.71
N VAL A 95 4.42 28.98 5.89
CA VAL A 95 3.92 28.32 7.11
C VAL A 95 2.56 28.86 7.53
N GLU A 96 2.05 29.87 6.83
CA GLU A 96 0.74 30.45 7.06
C GLU A 96 -0.34 29.52 6.52
N GLY A 97 -1.38 29.25 7.31
CA GLY A 97 -2.48 28.38 6.91
C GLY A 97 -2.10 26.89 6.81
N MET A 98 -1.03 26.47 7.48
CA MET A 98 -0.66 25.06 7.53
C MET A 98 -1.49 24.28 8.57
N LEU A 99 -1.81 23.04 8.25
CA LEU A 99 -2.37 22.02 9.13
C LEU A 99 -1.27 21.38 10.00
N GLY A 100 -0.06 21.26 9.45
CA GLY A 100 1.11 20.72 10.12
C GLY A 100 2.23 20.44 9.14
N ARG A 101 3.28 19.80 9.63
CA ARG A 101 4.49 19.47 8.87
C ARG A 101 4.85 18.02 9.01
N CYS A 102 5.31 17.43 7.93
CA CYS A 102 5.89 16.10 7.92
C CYS A 102 7.38 16.17 7.65
N THR A 103 8.20 15.72 8.60
CA THR A 103 9.65 15.63 8.41
C THR A 103 10.04 14.20 8.03
N ILE A 104 10.64 14.02 6.86
CA ILE A 104 11.08 12.72 6.33
C ILE A 104 12.60 12.76 6.17
N GLU A 105 13.30 11.94 6.94
CA GLU A 105 14.75 11.79 6.86
C GLU A 105 15.11 10.75 5.80
N GLN A 106 15.66 11.18 4.66
CA GLN A 106 16.10 10.25 3.61
C GLN A 106 17.56 9.81 3.83
N ALA A 107 18.40 10.71 4.32
CA ALA A 107 19.78 10.47 4.70
C ALA A 107 20.23 11.54 5.71
N ALA A 108 21.43 11.39 6.28
CA ALA A 108 21.97 12.31 7.29
C ALA A 108 22.01 13.79 6.84
N ASP A 109 22.09 14.05 5.53
CA ASP A 109 22.17 15.36 4.90
C ASP A 109 21.06 15.61 3.86
N ARG A 110 20.03 14.74 3.80
CA ARG A 110 18.85 14.90 2.94
C ARG A 110 17.59 14.73 3.76
N VAL A 111 16.95 15.85 4.07
CA VAL A 111 15.66 15.90 4.77
C VAL A 111 14.62 16.54 3.85
N LEU A 112 13.42 15.96 3.83
CA LEU A 112 12.25 16.58 3.24
C LEU A 112 11.33 17.07 4.35
N GLU A 113 10.84 18.30 4.26
CA GLU A 113 9.77 18.80 5.13
C GLU A 113 8.54 19.12 4.28
N VAL A 114 7.46 18.33 4.41
CA VAL A 114 6.20 18.56 3.69
C VAL A 114 5.27 19.38 4.58
N VAL A 115 4.97 20.60 4.16
CA VAL A 115 3.96 21.47 4.75
C VAL A 115 2.61 21.18 4.12
N ALA A 116 1.67 20.69 4.91
CA ALA A 116 0.28 20.50 4.47
C ALA A 116 -0.53 21.74 4.76
N TYR A 117 -1.20 22.30 3.74
CA TYR A 117 -2.05 23.48 3.87
C TYR A 117 -3.53 23.12 4.06
N GLY A 118 -4.25 23.98 4.77
CA GLY A 118 -5.70 23.85 4.93
C GLY A 118 -6.26 24.60 6.13
N ASP A 119 -7.57 24.77 6.12
CA ASP A 119 -8.36 25.39 7.19
C ASP A 119 -9.42 24.45 7.78
N ASP A 120 -9.43 23.18 7.35
CA ASP A 120 -10.32 22.14 7.83
C ASP A 120 -9.63 21.21 8.83
N ALA A 121 -10.10 21.22 10.08
CA ALA A 121 -9.61 20.32 11.12
C ALA A 121 -9.88 18.83 10.80
N GLY A 122 -10.89 18.53 9.97
CA GLY A 122 -11.17 17.17 9.51
C GLY A 122 -10.04 16.56 8.67
N ALA A 123 -9.22 17.39 8.03
CA ALA A 123 -8.10 16.95 7.20
C ALA A 123 -6.86 16.53 8.02
N CYS A 124 -6.78 16.92 9.30
CA CYS A 124 -5.62 16.67 10.16
C CYS A 124 -5.26 15.18 10.27
N ALA A 125 -6.26 14.32 10.47
CA ALA A 125 -6.05 12.87 10.57
C ALA A 125 -5.43 12.29 9.29
N THR A 126 -5.92 12.72 8.13
CA THR A 126 -5.45 12.25 6.82
C THR A 126 -4.03 12.73 6.56
N GLN A 127 -3.70 13.97 6.94
CA GLN A 127 -2.36 14.53 6.76
C GLN A 127 -1.33 13.86 7.67
N GLN A 128 -1.66 13.66 8.95
CA GLN A 128 -0.82 12.91 9.87
C GLN A 128 -0.59 11.48 9.38
N LEU A 129 -1.66 10.79 8.96
CA LEU A 129 -1.55 9.45 8.40
C LEU A 129 -0.71 9.43 7.12
N GLY A 130 -0.90 10.42 6.24
CA GLY A 130 -0.06 10.70 5.08
C GLY A 130 1.42 10.72 5.45
N CYS A 131 1.75 11.50 6.46
CA CYS A 131 3.11 11.67 6.95
C CYS A 131 3.71 10.39 7.54
N GLU A 132 3.09 9.87 8.59
CA GLU A 132 3.68 8.85 9.45
C GLU A 132 3.61 7.46 8.82
N THR A 133 2.55 7.18 8.06
CA THR A 133 2.35 5.86 7.45
C THR A 133 2.84 5.77 6.01
N PHE A 134 2.64 6.83 5.20
CA PHE A 134 3.00 6.78 3.76
C PHE A 134 4.32 7.48 3.46
N GLY A 135 4.61 8.58 4.15
CA GLY A 135 5.88 9.29 4.01
C GLY A 135 7.01 8.71 4.86
N GLY A 136 6.70 7.88 5.85
CA GLY A 136 7.68 7.38 6.83
C GLY A 136 8.28 8.51 7.70
N GLY A 137 7.58 9.64 7.81
CA GLY A 137 8.06 10.83 8.50
C GLY A 137 7.51 11.00 9.91
N THR A 138 7.92 12.09 10.56
CA THR A 138 7.37 12.55 11.84
C THR A 138 6.41 13.72 11.60
N TRP A 139 5.20 13.65 12.17
CA TRP A 139 4.20 14.72 12.05
C TRP A 139 4.30 15.74 13.19
N ASP A 140 4.44 17.03 12.84
CA ASP A 140 4.36 18.17 13.74
C ASP A 140 3.07 18.98 13.46
N PRO A 141 2.01 18.84 14.28
CA PRO A 141 0.72 19.47 14.02
C PRO A 141 0.74 20.98 14.30
N ALA A 142 0.15 21.76 13.39
CA ALA A 142 -0.17 23.16 13.65
C ALA A 142 -1.32 23.28 14.67
N PRO A 143 -1.57 24.47 15.25
CA PRO A 143 -2.60 24.64 16.29
C PRO A 143 -3.99 24.13 15.94
N LEU A 144 -4.39 24.15 14.66
CA LEU A 144 -5.69 23.62 14.22
C LEU A 144 -5.78 22.09 14.36
N CYS A 145 -4.64 21.41 14.24
CA CYS A 145 -4.50 19.95 14.32
C CYS A 145 -3.95 19.45 15.66
N GLN A 146 -3.89 20.31 16.68
CA GLN A 146 -3.48 19.88 18.03
C GLN A 146 -4.63 19.13 18.73
N GLY A 147 -4.40 17.85 19.01
CA GLY A 147 -5.37 16.96 19.66
C GLY A 147 -5.46 15.62 18.95
N ASP A 148 -6.22 14.67 19.51
CA ASP A 148 -6.55 13.43 18.81
C ASP A 148 -7.45 13.79 17.63
N PRO A 149 -7.01 13.62 16.37
CA PRO A 149 -7.80 14.01 15.21
C PRO A 149 -8.94 13.02 15.05
N GLY A 150 -10.02 13.26 15.82
CA GLY A 150 -11.21 12.44 15.86
C GLY A 150 -11.79 12.22 14.47
N GLY A 151 -12.08 10.96 14.17
CA GLY A 151 -12.87 10.54 13.00
C GLY A 151 -12.18 10.82 11.66
N SER A 152 -11.49 9.83 11.11
CA SER A 152 -11.23 9.87 9.66
C SER A 152 -12.57 9.66 8.95
N ASP A 153 -13.09 10.70 8.32
CA ASP A 153 -14.04 10.63 7.19
C ASP A 153 -13.38 10.00 5.93
N GLY A 154 -12.17 9.44 6.06
CA GLY A 154 -11.52 8.64 5.02
C GLY A 154 -12.32 7.37 4.73
N ASN A 155 -12.23 6.89 3.48
CA ASN A 155 -12.86 5.64 3.06
C ASN A 155 -12.38 4.47 3.94
N VAL A 156 -13.19 4.07 4.91
CA VAL A 156 -12.93 2.90 5.76
C VAL A 156 -12.94 1.64 4.90
N PHE A 157 -11.99 0.73 5.12
CA PHE A 157 -11.93 -0.56 4.42
C PHE A 157 -13.24 -1.32 4.60
N ILE A 158 -13.97 -1.53 3.52
CA ILE A 158 -15.15 -2.38 3.51
C ILE A 158 -14.69 -3.83 3.28
N GLN A 159 -14.94 -4.69 4.27
CA GLN A 159 -14.63 -6.12 4.19
C GLN A 159 -15.27 -6.76 2.95
N PRO A 160 -14.55 -7.66 2.26
CA PRO A 160 -15.00 -8.22 1.00
C PRO A 160 -16.22 -9.13 1.19
N THR A 161 -17.21 -9.00 0.30
CA THR A 161 -18.36 -9.91 0.19
C THR A 161 -18.37 -10.60 -1.16
N LEU A 162 -18.91 -11.83 -1.21
CA LEU A 162 -19.18 -12.54 -2.46
C LEU A 162 -20.56 -12.12 -2.95
N GLU A 163 -20.61 -11.35 -4.03
CA GLU A 163 -21.86 -10.91 -4.65
C GLU A 163 -22.24 -11.87 -5.76
N CYS A 164 -23.46 -12.44 -5.70
CA CYS A 164 -23.99 -13.30 -6.74
C CYS A 164 -25.15 -12.61 -7.45
N ARG A 165 -24.98 -12.30 -8.74
CA ARG A 165 -25.98 -11.63 -9.59
C ARG A 165 -26.42 -12.54 -10.73
N ASP A 166 -27.64 -12.32 -11.23
CA ASP A 166 -28.09 -13.00 -12.44
C ASP A 166 -27.22 -12.55 -13.63
N PRO A 167 -26.92 -13.43 -14.60
CA PRO A 167 -26.14 -13.06 -15.77
C PRO A 167 -26.85 -11.99 -16.59
N LEU A 168 -26.08 -11.11 -17.24
CA LEU A 168 -26.63 -10.07 -18.11
C LEU A 168 -27.41 -10.67 -19.29
N PRO A 169 -28.39 -9.92 -19.86
CA PRO A 169 -29.17 -10.41 -21.00
C PRO A 169 -28.29 -10.82 -22.19
N GLY A 170 -28.35 -12.10 -22.56
CA GLY A 170 -27.59 -12.67 -23.68
C GLY A 170 -26.38 -13.50 -23.26
N GLU A 171 -25.98 -13.42 -21.98
CA GLU A 171 -24.89 -14.23 -21.44
C GLU A 171 -25.38 -15.61 -20.99
N PRO A 172 -24.49 -16.63 -20.98
CA PRO A 172 -24.80 -17.94 -20.41
C PRO A 172 -25.00 -17.85 -18.89
N PRO A 173 -25.69 -18.83 -18.27
CA PRO A 173 -25.70 -19.01 -16.82
C PRO A 173 -24.29 -19.07 -16.24
N GLY A 174 -24.08 -18.44 -15.08
CA GLY A 174 -22.85 -18.55 -14.33
C GLY A 174 -22.70 -19.87 -13.57
N ALA A 175 -21.55 -20.05 -12.92
CA ALA A 175 -21.17 -21.22 -12.14
C ALA A 175 -21.75 -21.20 -10.71
N GLY A 176 -22.31 -20.08 -10.28
CA GLY A 176 -22.89 -19.88 -8.97
C GLY A 176 -24.27 -20.51 -8.76
N PRO A 177 -24.88 -20.32 -7.57
CA PRO A 177 -26.18 -20.87 -7.24
C PRO A 177 -27.24 -20.36 -8.22
N ASN A 178 -28.14 -21.25 -8.65
CA ASN A 178 -29.21 -20.94 -9.61
C ASN A 178 -28.72 -20.38 -10.97
N GLY A 179 -27.45 -20.59 -11.33
CA GLY A 179 -26.87 -20.05 -12.56
C GLY A 179 -26.46 -18.58 -12.47
N GLN A 180 -26.29 -18.06 -11.26
CA GLN A 180 -25.76 -16.72 -11.01
C GLN A 180 -24.25 -16.67 -11.22
N VAL A 181 -23.74 -15.47 -11.49
CA VAL A 181 -22.31 -15.17 -11.53
C VAL A 181 -21.94 -14.60 -10.17
N CYS A 182 -20.98 -15.23 -9.50
CA CYS A 182 -20.53 -14.81 -8.17
C CYS A 182 -19.13 -14.18 -8.27
N THR A 183 -18.95 -13.00 -7.69
CA THR A 183 -17.70 -12.24 -7.77
C THR A 183 -17.40 -11.61 -6.41
N TRP A 184 -16.17 -11.80 -5.94
CA TRP A 184 -15.70 -11.15 -4.71
C TRP A 184 -15.52 -9.66 -4.95
N GLN A 185 -16.11 -8.83 -4.09
CA GLN A 185 -15.86 -7.39 -4.07
C GLN A 185 -14.53 -7.11 -3.39
N MET A 186 -13.44 -7.46 -4.07
CA MET A 186 -12.09 -7.36 -3.54
C MET A 186 -11.07 -7.04 -4.63
N ILE A 187 -9.98 -6.36 -4.29
CA ILE A 187 -8.88 -6.07 -5.23
C ILE A 187 -8.26 -7.33 -5.88
N SER A 188 -8.28 -8.45 -5.16
CA SER A 188 -7.84 -9.76 -5.66
C SER A 188 -8.98 -10.60 -6.26
N GLY A 189 -10.20 -10.07 -6.30
CA GLY A 189 -11.40 -10.74 -6.81
C GLY A 189 -11.49 -10.70 -8.33
N CYS A 190 -11.99 -11.78 -8.91
CA CYS A 190 -12.24 -11.92 -10.34
C CYS A 190 -13.66 -12.46 -10.60
N THR A 191 -14.30 -12.00 -11.66
CA THR A 191 -15.52 -12.62 -12.20
C THR A 191 -15.15 -13.80 -13.11
N GLU A 192 -16.15 -14.44 -13.71
CA GLU A 192 -15.92 -15.55 -14.64
C GLU A 192 -15.22 -15.08 -15.92
N GLU A 193 -14.34 -15.92 -16.49
CA GLU A 193 -13.62 -15.61 -17.72
C GLU A 193 -14.57 -15.21 -18.87
N GLY A 194 -14.24 -14.11 -19.56
CA GLY A 194 -15.04 -13.55 -20.64
C GLY A 194 -16.17 -12.63 -20.20
N ARG A 195 -16.26 -12.29 -18.91
CA ARG A 195 -17.15 -11.26 -18.35
C ARG A 195 -16.32 -10.09 -17.80
N HIS A 196 -16.97 -8.94 -17.58
CA HIS A 196 -16.34 -7.78 -16.97
C HIS A 196 -16.61 -7.74 -15.46
N PHE A 197 -15.58 -7.42 -14.67
CA PHE A 197 -15.69 -7.37 -13.21
C PHE A 197 -16.79 -6.41 -12.72
N GLU A 198 -16.88 -5.22 -13.34
CA GLU A 198 -17.79 -4.15 -12.92
C GLU A 198 -19.28 -4.51 -13.07
N ASP A 199 -19.61 -5.48 -13.93
CA ASP A 199 -20.99 -5.96 -14.09
C ASP A 199 -21.45 -6.79 -12.87
N TYR A 200 -20.51 -7.42 -12.16
CA TYR A 200 -20.78 -8.43 -11.14
C TYR A 200 -20.30 -8.07 -9.73
N ALA A 201 -19.44 -7.06 -9.59
CA ALA A 201 -18.96 -6.53 -8.32
C ALA A 201 -19.12 -5.00 -8.24
N SER A 202 -18.53 -4.35 -7.24
CA SER A 202 -18.53 -2.89 -7.08
C SER A 202 -17.11 -2.36 -6.93
N CYS A 203 -16.70 -1.51 -7.87
CA CYS A 203 -15.44 -0.81 -7.75
C CYS A 203 -15.41 0.23 -6.63
N ASP A 204 -16.56 0.70 -6.15
CA ASP A 204 -16.60 1.61 -5.00
C ASP A 204 -16.15 0.89 -3.73
N VAL A 205 -16.55 -0.38 -3.56
CA VAL A 205 -16.08 -1.23 -2.45
C VAL A 205 -14.59 -1.51 -2.60
N VAL A 206 -14.13 -1.91 -3.79
CA VAL A 206 -12.70 -2.19 -4.04
C VAL A 206 -11.82 -0.97 -3.73
N ARG A 207 -12.26 0.23 -4.11
CA ARG A 207 -11.53 1.49 -3.86
C ARG A 207 -11.46 1.86 -2.38
N THR A 208 -12.31 1.31 -1.52
CA THR A 208 -12.12 1.43 -0.05
C THR A 208 -10.98 0.55 0.47
N GLN A 209 -10.69 -0.55 -0.24
CA GLN A 209 -9.68 -1.52 0.17
C GLN A 209 -8.30 -1.16 -0.37
N ARG A 210 -8.30 -0.61 -1.58
CA ARG A 210 -7.14 -0.04 -2.24
C ARG A 210 -7.56 1.28 -2.86
N PRO A 211 -7.42 2.40 -2.13
CA PRO A 211 -7.53 3.72 -2.71
C PRO A 211 -6.61 3.84 -3.92
N TYR A 212 -6.92 4.80 -4.77
CA TYR A 212 -6.09 5.10 -5.91
C TYR A 212 -6.04 6.61 -6.09
N TYR A 213 -5.04 7.03 -6.83
CA TYR A 213 -4.94 8.37 -7.33
C TYR A 213 -4.61 8.27 -8.82
N PRO A 214 -5.11 9.21 -9.63
CA PRO A 214 -4.76 9.22 -11.05
C PRO A 214 -3.26 9.46 -11.20
N SER A 215 -2.65 8.74 -12.11
CA SER A 215 -1.23 8.88 -12.45
C SER A 215 -1.10 8.63 -13.95
N PRO A 216 -0.27 9.40 -14.67
CA PRO A 216 -0.10 9.18 -16.09
C PRO A 216 0.57 7.82 -16.38
N PRO A 217 0.35 7.27 -17.59
CA PRO A 217 1.09 6.09 -18.06
C PRO A 217 2.56 6.39 -18.26
N ALA A 218 3.34 5.32 -18.38
CA ALA A 218 4.77 5.38 -18.65
C ALA A 218 5.09 6.23 -19.89
N GLU A 219 6.28 6.85 -19.90
CA GLU A 219 6.73 7.62 -21.06
C GLU A 219 6.74 6.75 -22.33
N GLY A 220 6.29 7.32 -23.45
CA GLY A 220 6.24 6.61 -24.72
C GLY A 220 5.07 5.63 -24.86
N TRP A 221 4.09 5.66 -23.96
CA TRP A 221 2.86 4.87 -24.06
C TRP A 221 2.11 5.03 -25.40
N ASP A 222 2.24 6.20 -26.04
CA ASP A 222 1.58 6.56 -27.29
C ASP A 222 2.39 6.20 -28.55
N GLN A 223 3.55 5.57 -28.40
CA GLN A 223 4.39 5.15 -29.51
C GLN A 223 3.72 4.01 -30.31
N GLU A 224 3.78 4.10 -31.64
CA GLU A 224 3.30 3.04 -32.53
C GLU A 224 4.09 1.75 -32.29
N ASP A 225 3.39 0.65 -31.96
CA ASP A 225 3.99 -0.66 -31.77
C ASP A 225 3.80 -1.54 -33.03
N PRO A 226 4.86 -1.84 -33.80
CA PRO A 226 4.76 -2.67 -35.01
C PRO A 226 4.33 -4.11 -34.71
N ARG A 227 4.37 -4.58 -33.46
CA ARG A 227 3.85 -5.90 -33.08
C ARG A 227 2.33 -5.99 -33.24
N LEU A 228 1.62 -4.86 -33.30
CA LEU A 228 0.19 -4.84 -33.59
C LEU A 228 -0.15 -5.27 -35.03
N ASP A 229 0.84 -5.38 -35.93
CA ASP A 229 0.67 -5.99 -37.25
C ASP A 229 0.78 -7.53 -37.22
N ASP A 230 1.24 -8.12 -36.10
CA ASP A 230 1.33 -9.58 -35.90
C ASP A 230 0.02 -10.11 -35.31
N PRO A 231 -0.77 -10.92 -36.05
CA PRO A 231 -2.02 -11.46 -35.55
C PRO A 231 -1.87 -12.35 -34.32
N VAL A 232 -0.71 -13.00 -34.12
CA VAL A 232 -0.46 -13.84 -32.93
C VAL A 232 -0.31 -12.97 -31.70
N TYR A 233 0.45 -11.88 -31.81
CA TYR A 233 0.62 -10.93 -30.71
C TYR A 233 -0.71 -10.25 -30.36
N VAL A 234 -1.49 -9.84 -31.37
CA VAL A 234 -2.79 -9.20 -31.16
C VAL A 234 -3.78 -10.15 -30.46
N GLU A 235 -3.80 -11.43 -30.83
CA GLU A 235 -4.63 -12.44 -30.15
C GLU A 235 -4.20 -12.62 -28.68
N GLU A 236 -2.89 -12.69 -28.43
CA GLU A 236 -2.34 -12.80 -27.07
C GLU A 236 -2.66 -11.55 -26.23
N LEU A 237 -2.43 -10.35 -26.76
CA LEU A 237 -2.73 -9.08 -26.11
C LEU A 237 -4.22 -8.95 -25.80
N ALA A 238 -5.09 -9.39 -26.71
CA ALA A 238 -6.54 -9.40 -26.48
C ALA A 238 -6.94 -10.37 -25.37
N TRP A 239 -6.27 -11.53 -25.28
CA TRP A 239 -6.47 -12.47 -24.17
C TRP A 239 -5.98 -11.88 -22.84
N VAL A 240 -4.80 -11.25 -22.80
CA VAL A 240 -4.29 -10.57 -21.59
C VAL A 240 -5.27 -9.50 -21.12
N ARG A 241 -5.77 -8.66 -22.04
CA ARG A 241 -6.78 -7.64 -21.74
C ARG A 241 -8.03 -8.28 -21.12
N SER A 242 -8.55 -9.37 -21.67
CA SER A 242 -9.78 -9.98 -21.16
C SER A 242 -9.62 -10.60 -19.77
N GLN A 243 -8.43 -11.11 -19.42
CA GLN A 243 -8.15 -11.55 -18.05
C GLN A 243 -8.17 -10.37 -17.07
N ILE A 244 -7.54 -9.25 -17.43
CA ILE A 244 -7.52 -8.03 -16.61
C ILE A 244 -8.94 -7.45 -16.47
N GLU A 245 -9.72 -7.42 -17.55
CA GLU A 245 -11.12 -6.96 -17.56
C GLU A 245 -12.05 -7.77 -16.63
N ALA A 246 -11.75 -9.07 -16.47
CA ALA A 246 -12.47 -9.93 -15.55
C ALA A 246 -12.06 -9.72 -14.08
N SER A 247 -11.04 -8.92 -13.80
CA SER A 247 -10.50 -8.69 -12.46
C SER A 247 -10.77 -7.29 -11.92
N ALA A 248 -10.62 -7.10 -10.62
CA ALA A 248 -10.79 -5.79 -9.98
C ALA A 248 -9.73 -4.75 -10.39
N CYS A 249 -8.70 -5.10 -11.15
CA CYS A 249 -7.72 -4.14 -11.69
C CYS A 249 -8.41 -3.00 -12.47
N VAL A 250 -9.52 -3.29 -13.15
CA VAL A 250 -10.31 -2.27 -13.88
C VAL A 250 -10.80 -1.13 -12.99
N CYS A 251 -10.96 -1.35 -11.69
CA CYS A 251 -11.41 -0.32 -10.77
C CYS A 251 -10.42 0.85 -10.64
N CYS A 252 -9.14 0.61 -10.93
CA CYS A 252 -8.07 1.63 -10.92
C CYS A 252 -7.51 1.90 -12.33
N HIS A 253 -7.56 0.93 -13.24
CA HIS A 253 -6.86 0.94 -14.52
C HIS A 253 -7.82 0.97 -15.72
N SER A 254 -8.91 1.74 -15.60
CA SER A 254 -9.88 1.99 -16.67
C SER A 254 -10.19 3.48 -16.77
N GLU A 255 -10.57 3.94 -17.97
CA GLU A 255 -11.15 5.27 -18.18
C GLU A 255 -12.44 5.52 -17.36
N THR A 256 -13.08 4.48 -16.83
CA THR A 256 -14.25 4.60 -15.95
C THR A 256 -13.88 4.97 -14.51
N ALA A 257 -12.59 4.97 -14.15
CA ALA A 257 -12.13 5.38 -12.83
C ALA A 257 -12.50 6.86 -12.57
N PRO A 258 -13.19 7.19 -11.45
CA PRO A 258 -13.78 8.52 -11.22
C PRO A 258 -12.84 9.73 -11.37
N ASN A 259 -11.56 9.58 -11.06
CA ASN A 259 -10.56 10.63 -11.08
C ASN A 259 -9.58 10.48 -12.27
N GLY A 260 -9.86 9.56 -13.19
CA GLY A 260 -8.94 9.11 -14.23
C GLY A 260 -8.15 7.86 -13.83
N PRO A 261 -7.55 7.15 -14.79
CA PRO A 261 -6.82 5.93 -14.51
C PRO A 261 -5.53 6.18 -13.72
N SER A 262 -5.12 5.14 -13.01
CA SER A 262 -3.91 5.09 -12.21
C SER A 262 -2.80 4.43 -13.02
N ASN A 263 -1.77 5.17 -13.40
CA ASN A 263 -0.59 4.66 -14.09
C ASN A 263 -0.96 4.16 -15.52
N TRP A 264 -1.33 2.90 -15.71
CA TRP A 264 -1.75 2.35 -17.01
C TRP A 264 -3.28 2.14 -17.07
N TYR A 265 -3.83 1.95 -18.28
CA TYR A 265 -5.26 1.65 -18.45
C TYR A 265 -5.57 0.78 -19.66
N ILE A 266 -6.60 -0.06 -19.53
CA ILE A 266 -6.93 -1.11 -20.51
C ILE A 266 -7.49 -0.56 -21.82
N GLU A 267 -8.17 0.59 -21.80
CA GLU A 267 -8.75 1.24 -22.97
C GLU A 267 -7.74 2.10 -23.76
N GLN A 268 -6.47 2.15 -23.31
CA GLN A 268 -5.42 2.91 -23.99
C GLN A 268 -5.38 2.57 -25.50
N PRO A 269 -5.40 3.57 -26.39
CA PRO A 269 -5.25 3.35 -27.82
C PRO A 269 -3.94 2.63 -28.16
N GLY A 270 -3.99 1.73 -29.15
CA GLY A 270 -2.82 0.98 -29.57
C GLY A 270 -2.49 -0.16 -28.60
N ASN A 271 -1.22 -0.28 -28.23
CA ASN A 271 -0.75 -1.31 -27.31
C ASN A 271 -0.79 -0.79 -25.87
N PHE A 272 -1.82 -1.17 -25.12
CA PHE A 272 -1.99 -0.70 -23.73
C PHE A 272 -0.84 -1.14 -22.81
N ILE A 273 -0.10 -2.18 -23.17
CA ILE A 273 1.05 -2.66 -22.39
C ILE A 273 2.20 -1.63 -22.39
N ASN A 274 2.30 -0.79 -23.43
CA ASN A 274 3.25 0.32 -23.45
C ASN A 274 2.97 1.36 -22.36
N GLY A 275 1.74 1.41 -21.82
CA GLY A 275 1.39 2.29 -20.72
C GLY A 275 1.94 1.84 -19.36
N LEU A 276 2.32 0.57 -19.20
CA LEU A 276 2.90 0.06 -17.96
C LEU A 276 4.36 0.50 -17.81
N PHE A 277 4.71 0.97 -16.62
CA PHE A 277 6.11 1.09 -16.20
C PHE A 277 6.76 -0.29 -16.13
N ASP A 278 8.08 -0.32 -16.21
CA ASP A 278 8.86 -1.55 -16.18
C ASP A 278 8.67 -2.31 -14.86
N SER A 279 8.52 -1.61 -13.74
CA SER A 279 8.12 -2.19 -12.44
C SER A 279 6.77 -2.91 -12.53
N GLY A 280 5.75 -2.31 -13.15
CA GLY A 280 4.44 -2.93 -13.35
C GLY A 280 4.49 -4.19 -14.21
N LEU A 281 5.36 -4.21 -15.22
CA LEU A 281 5.64 -5.42 -15.99
C LEU A 281 6.40 -6.47 -15.16
N ALA A 282 7.33 -6.05 -14.31
CA ALA A 282 8.08 -6.92 -13.42
C ALA A 282 7.20 -7.57 -12.34
N MET A 283 6.15 -6.87 -11.87
CA MET A 283 5.08 -7.49 -11.10
C MET A 283 4.37 -8.58 -11.93
N GLY A 284 4.05 -8.27 -13.18
CA GLY A 284 3.40 -9.19 -14.12
C GLY A 284 4.21 -10.45 -14.46
N SER A 285 5.53 -10.31 -14.50
CA SER A 285 6.48 -11.41 -14.75
C SER A 285 6.86 -12.17 -13.48
N ARG A 286 6.41 -11.68 -12.32
CA ARG A 286 6.74 -12.16 -10.98
C ARG A 286 8.23 -12.01 -10.63
N TRP A 287 8.92 -11.06 -11.26
CA TRP A 287 10.27 -10.64 -10.83
C TRP A 287 10.22 -9.74 -9.60
N LEU A 288 9.09 -9.06 -9.35
CA LEU A 288 8.80 -8.36 -8.09
C LEU A 288 7.61 -9.01 -7.37
N ASP A 289 7.68 -9.16 -6.05
CA ASP A 289 6.59 -9.74 -5.28
C ASP A 289 5.42 -8.76 -5.19
N SER A 290 4.19 -9.26 -5.28
CA SER A 290 2.97 -8.51 -5.00
C SER A 290 2.01 -9.31 -4.12
N SER A 291 2.56 -10.21 -3.30
CA SER A 291 1.78 -11.06 -2.39
C SER A 291 1.04 -10.24 -1.34
N ALA A 292 1.55 -9.07 -0.99
CA ALA A 292 0.94 -8.14 -0.04
C ALA A 292 -0.49 -7.70 -0.42
N PHE A 293 -0.91 -7.84 -1.68
CA PHE A 293 -2.30 -7.57 -2.10
C PHE A 293 -3.28 -8.72 -1.78
N GLY A 294 -2.79 -9.82 -1.23
CA GLY A 294 -3.59 -11.03 -0.97
C GLY A 294 -3.97 -11.78 -2.24
N ALA A 295 -4.50 -12.98 -2.06
CA ALA A 295 -4.95 -13.85 -3.14
C ALA A 295 -6.04 -14.82 -2.67
N TYR A 296 -7.06 -15.00 -3.49
CA TYR A 296 -7.97 -16.13 -3.37
C TYR A 296 -7.35 -17.36 -4.04
N ALA A 297 -7.66 -18.55 -3.52
CA ALA A 297 -7.35 -19.77 -4.25
C ALA A 297 -8.20 -19.86 -5.53
N PRO A 298 -7.71 -20.48 -6.62
CA PRO A 298 -8.39 -20.41 -7.92
C PRO A 298 -9.81 -20.96 -7.91
N GLN A 299 -10.08 -22.03 -7.16
CA GLN A 299 -11.43 -22.59 -7.03
C GLN A 299 -12.44 -21.65 -6.36
N ASP A 300 -11.96 -20.67 -5.59
CA ASP A 300 -12.77 -19.69 -4.88
C ASP A 300 -12.84 -18.34 -5.64
N ASN A 301 -12.16 -18.24 -6.78
CA ASN A 301 -12.02 -17.03 -7.60
C ASN A 301 -12.26 -17.28 -9.09
N ASN A 302 -13.25 -18.12 -9.41
CA ASN A 302 -13.66 -18.41 -10.79
C ASN A 302 -12.54 -18.95 -11.71
N GLY A 303 -11.54 -19.63 -11.13
CA GLY A 303 -10.39 -20.18 -11.84
C GLY A 303 -9.19 -19.25 -11.94
N PHE A 304 -9.31 -17.99 -11.50
CA PHE A 304 -8.23 -17.01 -11.56
C PHE A 304 -7.22 -17.19 -10.42
N GLU A 305 -5.94 -17.10 -10.77
CA GLU A 305 -4.79 -17.12 -9.88
C GLU A 305 -3.91 -15.90 -10.14
N ARG A 306 -3.25 -15.36 -9.10
CA ARG A 306 -2.34 -14.21 -9.26
C ARG A 306 -0.96 -14.34 -8.61
N GLU A 307 -0.70 -15.36 -7.79
CA GLU A 307 0.58 -15.49 -7.09
C GLU A 307 1.73 -15.78 -8.08
N THR A 308 1.40 -16.37 -9.24
CA THR A 308 2.37 -16.71 -10.30
C THR A 308 2.61 -15.57 -11.30
N SER A 309 1.61 -14.74 -11.61
CA SER A 309 1.72 -13.69 -12.63
C SER A 309 1.46 -12.26 -12.15
N GLY A 310 1.24 -12.02 -10.85
CA GLY A 310 0.92 -10.70 -10.28
C GLY A 310 -0.47 -10.17 -10.65
N PHE A 311 -0.80 -10.21 -11.94
CA PHE A 311 -2.11 -10.03 -12.53
C PHE A 311 -2.91 -11.35 -12.48
N PRO A 312 -4.19 -11.31 -12.07
CA PRO A 312 -5.03 -12.49 -12.09
C PRO A 312 -5.24 -13.08 -13.49
N SER A 313 -5.16 -14.40 -13.62
CA SER A 313 -5.41 -15.12 -14.88
C SER A 313 -5.90 -16.56 -14.63
N THR A 314 -6.71 -17.09 -15.55
CA THR A 314 -7.06 -18.53 -15.59
C THR A 314 -5.94 -19.42 -16.12
N ASP A 315 -4.95 -18.82 -16.79
CA ASP A 315 -3.67 -19.44 -17.18
C ASP A 315 -2.52 -18.54 -16.71
N PRO A 316 -2.11 -18.64 -15.45
CA PRO A 316 -1.16 -17.70 -14.88
C PRO A 316 0.26 -17.90 -15.40
N GLN A 317 0.63 -19.10 -15.87
CA GLN A 317 1.94 -19.29 -16.49
C GLN A 317 2.01 -18.59 -17.85
N ARG A 318 0.96 -18.68 -18.67
CA ARG A 318 0.85 -17.95 -19.94
C ARG A 318 0.89 -16.43 -19.73
N MET A 319 0.16 -15.93 -18.73
CA MET A 319 0.18 -14.52 -18.35
C MET A 319 1.59 -14.07 -17.95
N ARG A 320 2.26 -14.82 -17.08
CA ARG A 320 3.64 -14.54 -16.69
C ARG A 320 4.60 -14.51 -17.88
N ASP A 321 4.51 -15.50 -18.76
CA ASP A 321 5.38 -15.61 -19.95
C ASP A 321 5.19 -14.42 -20.90
N PHE A 322 3.96 -13.90 -21.02
CA PHE A 322 3.68 -12.66 -21.76
C PHE A 322 4.44 -11.45 -21.19
N PHE A 323 4.37 -11.23 -19.87
CA PHE A 323 5.07 -10.10 -19.23
C PHE A 323 6.60 -10.25 -19.26
N VAL A 324 7.13 -11.48 -19.12
CA VAL A 324 8.56 -11.75 -19.32
C VAL A 324 8.99 -11.40 -20.76
N ALA A 325 8.17 -11.77 -21.75
CA ALA A 325 8.45 -11.45 -23.15
C ALA A 325 8.42 -9.94 -23.42
N GLU A 326 7.52 -9.20 -22.77
CA GLU A 326 7.48 -7.73 -22.84
C GLU A 326 8.74 -7.11 -22.25
N LEU A 327 9.15 -7.50 -21.05
CA LEU A 327 10.39 -7.00 -20.43
C LEU A 327 11.62 -7.32 -21.29
N THR A 328 11.69 -8.54 -21.82
CA THR A 328 12.77 -8.94 -22.74
C THR A 328 12.76 -8.11 -24.02
N HIS A 329 11.58 -7.76 -24.55
CA HIS A 329 11.44 -6.89 -25.71
C HIS A 329 11.98 -5.48 -25.42
N ARG A 330 11.79 -4.97 -24.20
CA ARG A 330 12.36 -3.72 -23.70
C ARG A 330 13.86 -3.80 -23.39
N GLY A 331 14.47 -4.98 -23.52
CA GLY A 331 15.89 -5.20 -23.24
C GLY A 331 16.22 -5.40 -21.77
N LEU A 332 15.21 -5.66 -20.94
CA LEU A 332 15.32 -5.84 -19.50
C LEU A 332 15.40 -7.32 -19.11
N SER A 333 15.93 -7.55 -17.91
CA SER A 333 16.13 -8.84 -17.28
C SER A 333 15.75 -8.79 -15.81
N GLU A 334 15.58 -9.95 -15.18
CA GLU A 334 15.27 -10.04 -13.75
C GLU A 334 16.31 -9.34 -12.87
N ALA A 335 17.58 -9.29 -13.31
CA ALA A 335 18.65 -8.63 -12.58
C ALA A 335 18.49 -7.10 -12.51
N ASP A 336 17.78 -6.49 -13.46
CA ASP A 336 17.56 -5.03 -13.49
C ASP A 336 16.59 -4.58 -12.38
N PHE A 337 15.83 -5.52 -11.80
CA PHE A 337 14.91 -5.29 -10.69
C PHE A 337 15.48 -5.77 -9.35
N ALA A 338 16.71 -6.27 -9.32
CA ALA A 338 17.32 -6.78 -8.09
C ALA A 338 17.51 -5.65 -7.07
N GLY A 339 16.90 -5.83 -5.88
CA GLY A 339 16.98 -4.84 -4.79
C GLY A 339 15.95 -3.73 -4.87
N MET A 340 15.05 -3.75 -5.87
CA MET A 340 13.83 -2.96 -5.81
C MET A 340 12.90 -3.50 -4.72
N GLU A 341 12.09 -2.61 -4.17
CA GLU A 341 11.08 -2.97 -3.18
C GLU A 341 9.94 -3.77 -3.84
N ASP A 342 9.38 -4.70 -3.08
CA ASP A 342 8.20 -5.44 -3.49
C ASP A 342 6.94 -4.56 -3.46
N PHE A 343 5.93 -4.96 -4.24
CA PHE A 343 4.67 -4.24 -4.35
C PHE A 343 3.84 -4.37 -3.07
N GLY A 344 3.27 -3.25 -2.65
CA GLY A 344 2.41 -3.18 -1.46
C GLY A 344 2.49 -1.83 -0.76
N GLY A 345 3.66 -1.18 -0.82
CA GLY A 345 4.00 -0.04 0.04
C GLY A 345 3.70 -0.39 1.49
N PRO A 346 2.94 0.44 2.22
CA PRO A 346 2.51 0.12 3.58
C PRO A 346 1.91 -1.26 3.84
N LEU A 347 1.28 -1.92 2.86
CA LEU A 347 0.86 -3.31 3.02
C LEU A 347 2.03 -4.27 3.17
N TYR A 348 3.08 -4.08 2.36
CA TYR A 348 4.31 -4.84 2.43
C TYR A 348 5.08 -4.50 3.72
N ASP A 349 5.17 -3.22 4.08
CA ASP A 349 5.77 -2.79 5.36
C ASP A 349 5.10 -3.50 6.55
N GLN A 350 3.76 -3.59 6.53
CA GLN A 350 3.02 -4.36 7.53
C GLN A 350 3.35 -5.84 7.49
N LEU A 351 3.51 -6.42 6.30
CA LEU A 351 3.78 -7.84 6.12
C LEU A 351 5.14 -8.22 6.72
N VAL A 352 6.16 -7.39 6.51
CA VAL A 352 7.56 -7.68 6.92
C VAL A 352 7.95 -7.10 8.29
N TYR A 353 7.07 -6.33 8.93
CA TYR A 353 7.33 -5.72 10.23
C TYR A 353 7.70 -6.76 11.31
N GLU A 354 8.78 -6.51 12.06
CA GLU A 354 9.19 -7.37 13.18
C GLU A 354 8.72 -6.76 14.52
N PRO A 355 7.85 -7.44 15.29
CA PRO A 355 7.31 -6.88 16.53
C PRO A 355 8.34 -6.86 17.66
N SER A 356 8.44 -5.70 18.31
CA SER A 356 9.20 -5.48 19.55
C SER A 356 8.35 -5.74 20.80
N ALA A 357 8.94 -5.62 21.99
CA ALA A 357 8.19 -5.71 23.23
C ALA A 357 7.22 -4.52 23.39
N CYS A 358 6.03 -4.77 23.92
CA CYS A 358 5.08 -3.73 24.24
C CYS A 358 5.62 -2.78 25.31
N GLU A 359 5.33 -1.49 25.14
CA GLU A 359 5.65 -0.43 26.11
C GLU A 359 4.38 -0.03 26.87
N ASP A 360 4.49 0.89 27.83
CA ASP A 360 3.38 1.56 28.54
C ASP A 360 2.21 0.68 29.06
N GLY A 361 2.50 -0.60 29.31
CA GLY A 361 1.51 -1.56 29.81
C GLY A 361 0.47 -1.97 28.77
N GLU A 362 0.79 -1.85 27.48
CA GLU A 362 0.00 -2.41 26.38
C GLU A 362 -0.03 -3.95 26.45
N GLY A 363 -1.10 -4.54 25.91
CA GLY A 363 -1.38 -5.97 25.97
C GLY A 363 -2.69 -6.29 26.67
N VAL A 364 -2.88 -7.58 26.95
CA VAL A 364 -4.04 -8.05 27.73
C VAL A 364 -3.69 -8.07 29.22
N ARG A 365 -4.45 -7.31 30.01
CA ARG A 365 -4.26 -7.19 31.46
C ARG A 365 -4.90 -8.36 32.22
N ARG A 366 -4.58 -8.46 33.52
CA ARG A 366 -5.08 -9.54 34.40
C ARG A 366 -6.59 -9.53 34.64
N ASP A 367 -7.24 -8.39 34.47
CA ASP A 367 -8.70 -8.27 34.50
C ASP A 367 -9.36 -8.58 33.15
N GLY A 368 -8.56 -8.93 32.14
CA GLY A 368 -8.98 -9.23 30.77
C GLY A 368 -9.02 -8.02 29.85
N SER A 369 -8.90 -6.79 30.37
CA SER A 369 -8.92 -5.58 29.53
C SER A 369 -7.74 -5.56 28.56
N ILE A 370 -8.00 -5.15 27.32
CA ILE A 370 -6.97 -5.00 26.29
C ILE A 370 -6.63 -3.52 26.16
N VAL A 371 -5.36 -3.18 26.27
CA VAL A 371 -4.88 -1.80 26.24
C VAL A 371 -3.79 -1.65 25.19
N TRP A 372 -3.85 -0.55 24.46
CA TRP A 372 -2.84 -0.03 23.55
C TRP A 372 -2.72 1.49 23.74
N ASP A 373 -1.66 2.08 23.21
CA ASP A 373 -1.55 3.55 23.10
C ASP A 373 -2.01 4.02 21.70
N GLY A 374 -2.63 5.19 21.64
CA GLY A 374 -3.15 5.77 20.40
C GLY A 374 -4.67 5.66 20.22
N ALA A 375 -5.11 5.85 18.97
CA ALA A 375 -6.51 6.07 18.60
C ALA A 375 -7.42 4.82 18.73
N GLY A 376 -8.72 5.01 18.49
CA GLY A 376 -9.69 3.93 18.42
C GLY A 376 -9.41 2.94 17.28
N ALA A 377 -9.64 1.66 17.55
CA ALA A 377 -9.31 0.54 16.68
C ALA A 377 -10.52 -0.04 15.94
N ARG A 378 -10.35 -0.44 14.68
CA ARG A 378 -11.36 -1.22 13.94
C ARG A 378 -11.10 -2.72 13.96
N TYR A 379 -9.84 -3.11 14.09
CA TYR A 379 -9.47 -4.51 14.16
C TYR A 379 -8.55 -4.74 15.35
N VAL A 380 -8.92 -5.68 16.20
CA VAL A 380 -8.15 -6.07 17.39
C VAL A 380 -7.82 -7.55 17.28
N TYR A 381 -6.53 -7.85 17.25
CA TYR A 381 -6.01 -9.21 17.19
C TYR A 381 -5.20 -9.54 18.44
N VAL A 382 -5.34 -10.78 18.89
CA VAL A 382 -4.39 -11.42 19.79
C VAL A 382 -3.91 -12.69 19.12
N LEU A 383 -2.59 -12.80 18.97
CA LEU A 383 -1.94 -13.93 18.31
C LEU A 383 -0.90 -14.60 19.22
N ASP A 384 -0.50 -15.80 18.83
CA ASP A 384 0.71 -16.44 19.36
C ASP A 384 1.95 -15.58 19.05
N ALA A 385 2.91 -15.57 19.97
CA ALA A 385 4.21 -14.97 19.67
C ALA A 385 4.87 -15.69 18.48
N GLY A 386 5.33 -14.92 17.50
CA GLY A 386 5.90 -15.43 16.25
C GLY A 386 4.88 -15.72 15.14
N SER A 387 3.60 -15.42 15.34
CA SER A 387 2.64 -15.35 14.23
C SER A 387 3.04 -14.26 13.23
N ALA A 388 2.73 -14.49 11.96
CA ALA A 388 2.85 -13.46 10.93
C ALA A 388 1.90 -12.28 11.20
N ASN A 389 2.21 -11.12 10.62
CA ASN A 389 1.37 -9.93 10.72
C ASN A 389 0.07 -10.12 9.91
N PRO A 390 -1.10 -9.88 10.52
CA PRO A 390 -2.34 -9.79 9.75
C PRO A 390 -2.28 -8.63 8.76
N THR A 391 -2.65 -8.88 7.50
CA THR A 391 -2.75 -7.83 6.47
C THR A 391 -4.05 -7.97 5.68
N VAL A 392 -3.97 -8.20 4.37
CA VAL A 392 -5.11 -8.13 3.45
C VAL A 392 -5.86 -9.47 3.39
N PRO A 393 -7.20 -9.48 3.40
CA PRO A 393 -7.95 -10.70 3.11
C PRO A 393 -7.68 -11.23 1.68
N PRO A 394 -8.12 -12.45 1.34
CA PRO A 394 -8.71 -13.46 2.21
C PRO A 394 -7.67 -14.35 2.91
N ASN A 395 -6.39 -14.27 2.54
CA ASN A 395 -5.37 -15.24 2.92
C ASN A 395 -4.36 -14.71 3.95
N LEU A 396 -4.21 -13.39 4.09
CA LEU A 396 -3.24 -12.79 5.02
C LEU A 396 -3.89 -12.15 6.25
N ASP A 397 -5.22 -12.05 6.31
CA ASP A 397 -5.95 -11.38 7.38
C ASP A 397 -6.19 -12.26 8.62
N LEU A 398 -5.97 -13.58 8.53
CA LEU A 398 -6.09 -14.55 9.62
C LEU A 398 -4.88 -15.52 9.63
N PRO A 399 -3.66 -15.03 9.93
CA PRO A 399 -2.47 -15.86 9.89
C PRO A 399 -2.52 -16.99 10.93
N PRO A 400 -1.81 -18.12 10.68
CA PRO A 400 -1.66 -19.18 11.67
C PRO A 400 -1.17 -18.65 13.03
N GLY A 401 -1.81 -19.11 14.11
CA GLY A 401 -1.56 -18.64 15.47
C GLY A 401 -2.42 -17.45 15.89
N THR A 402 -3.31 -16.94 15.01
CA THR A 402 -4.41 -16.07 15.45
C THR A 402 -5.23 -16.77 16.52
N ARG A 403 -5.39 -16.16 17.70
CA ARG A 403 -6.20 -16.69 18.80
C ARG A 403 -7.56 -16.02 18.87
N TRP A 404 -7.58 -14.73 18.57
CA TRP A 404 -8.77 -13.91 18.63
C TRP A 404 -8.68 -12.75 17.67
N ARG A 405 -9.79 -12.44 16.99
CA ARG A 405 -9.95 -11.27 16.13
C ARG A 405 -11.36 -10.71 16.27
N VAL A 406 -11.45 -9.41 16.55
CA VAL A 406 -12.70 -8.64 16.56
C VAL A 406 -12.64 -7.55 15.50
N ASP A 407 -13.74 -7.41 14.77
CA ASP A 407 -13.91 -6.46 13.68
C ASP A 407 -15.04 -5.48 14.01
N VAL A 408 -14.80 -4.20 13.74
CA VAL A 408 -15.81 -3.14 13.70
C VAL A 408 -16.30 -2.99 12.25
N PRO A 409 -17.61 -2.98 11.98
CA PRO A 409 -18.12 -2.73 10.63
C PRO A 409 -17.72 -1.33 10.14
N ALA A 410 -17.68 -1.12 8.83
CA ALA A 410 -17.16 0.12 8.26
C ALA A 410 -17.92 1.39 8.72
N ASP A 411 -19.22 1.27 9.00
CA ASP A 411 -20.09 2.32 9.54
C ASP A 411 -20.19 2.34 11.08
N GLY A 412 -19.44 1.45 11.75
CA GLY A 412 -19.40 1.36 13.21
C GLY A 412 -18.36 2.27 13.85
N ASP A 413 -18.59 2.57 15.13
CA ASP A 413 -17.67 3.31 15.98
C ASP A 413 -16.43 2.46 16.32
N PRO A 414 -15.20 2.99 16.18
CA PRO A 414 -13.99 2.30 16.61
C PRO A 414 -14.01 1.92 18.11
N ILE A 415 -13.29 0.86 18.47
CA ILE A 415 -13.13 0.39 19.85
C ILE A 415 -12.08 1.26 20.53
N GLU A 416 -12.37 1.76 21.72
CA GLU A 416 -11.41 2.53 22.51
C GLU A 416 -10.49 1.62 23.32
N SER A 417 -9.25 2.07 23.53
CA SER A 417 -8.28 1.35 24.36
C SER A 417 -8.82 1.12 25.77
N GLY A 418 -8.73 -0.13 26.27
CA GLY A 418 -9.25 -0.52 27.57
C GLY A 418 -10.77 -0.70 27.66
N SER A 419 -11.54 -0.43 26.59
CA SER A 419 -12.99 -0.61 26.60
C SER A 419 -13.44 -2.03 26.24
N ILE A 420 -12.52 -2.89 25.80
CA ILE A 420 -12.76 -4.28 25.41
C ILE A 420 -11.97 -5.23 26.31
N ALA A 421 -12.57 -6.37 26.63
CA ALA A 421 -11.90 -7.47 27.31
C ALA A 421 -11.70 -8.66 26.37
N TYR A 422 -10.60 -9.39 26.55
CA TYR A 422 -10.26 -10.55 25.73
C TYR A 422 -11.35 -11.64 25.79
N GLY A 423 -11.91 -11.95 24.61
CA GLY A 423 -13.00 -12.91 24.46
C GLY A 423 -14.40 -12.34 24.68
N GLU A 424 -14.53 -11.03 24.90
CA GLU A 424 -15.81 -10.33 24.95
C GLU A 424 -16.06 -9.55 23.66
N LEU A 425 -17.32 -9.52 23.22
CA LEU A 425 -17.71 -8.82 22.01
C LEU A 425 -18.48 -7.54 22.37
N PRO A 426 -17.89 -6.34 22.17
CA PRO A 426 -18.60 -5.08 22.33
C PRO A 426 -19.85 -5.01 21.43
N ALA A 427 -20.79 -4.15 21.81
CA ALA A 427 -21.97 -3.93 20.97
C ALA A 427 -21.57 -3.34 19.61
N GLY A 428 -22.12 -3.88 18.53
CA GLY A 428 -21.86 -3.40 17.17
C GLY A 428 -20.62 -3.99 16.51
N THR A 429 -19.87 -4.86 17.18
CA THR A 429 -18.70 -5.54 16.59
C THR A 429 -19.02 -6.99 16.25
N THR A 430 -18.13 -7.64 15.49
CA THR A 430 -18.22 -9.08 15.18
C THR A 430 -16.93 -9.81 15.54
N GLN A 431 -17.05 -11.03 16.05
CA GLN A 431 -15.88 -11.89 16.27
C GLN A 431 -15.59 -12.61 14.95
N ARG A 432 -14.45 -12.30 14.34
CA ARG A 432 -14.01 -12.95 13.11
C ARG A 432 -13.26 -14.24 13.39
N PHE A 433 -12.56 -14.32 14.52
CA PHE A 433 -11.90 -15.55 14.97
C PHE A 433 -11.91 -15.69 16.51
N PRO A 434 -12.16 -16.90 17.07
CA PRO A 434 -12.71 -18.05 16.35
C PRO A 434 -14.11 -17.73 15.81
N GLU A 435 -14.55 -18.38 14.73
CA GLU A 435 -15.87 -18.10 14.13
C GLU A 435 -17.01 -18.29 15.15
N GLN A 436 -16.83 -19.21 16.11
CA GLN A 436 -17.79 -19.49 17.16
C GLN A 436 -17.08 -19.79 18.49
N GLY A 437 -17.73 -19.41 19.60
CA GLY A 437 -17.25 -19.71 20.95
C GLY A 437 -16.22 -18.70 21.47
N ALA A 438 -15.71 -18.98 22.67
CA ALA A 438 -14.68 -18.15 23.29
C ALA A 438 -13.29 -18.47 22.69
N PRO A 439 -12.40 -17.46 22.58
CA PRO A 439 -11.03 -17.72 22.15
C PRO A 439 -10.26 -18.58 23.18
N PRO A 440 -9.15 -19.22 22.77
CA PRO A 440 -8.29 -19.96 23.69
C PRO A 440 -7.79 -19.09 24.84
N ALA A 441 -7.84 -19.60 26.07
CA ALA A 441 -7.37 -18.87 27.24
C ALA A 441 -5.86 -18.52 27.13
N LEU A 442 -5.51 -17.32 27.60
CA LEU A 442 -4.13 -16.90 27.74
C LEU A 442 -3.51 -17.51 29.01
N THR A 443 -2.23 -17.84 28.95
CA THR A 443 -1.49 -18.50 30.03
C THR A 443 -0.53 -17.52 30.69
N PRO A 444 -0.59 -17.33 32.02
CA PRO A 444 0.33 -16.47 32.74
C PRO A 444 1.80 -16.79 32.46
N GLY A 445 2.60 -15.77 32.16
CA GLY A 445 4.02 -15.88 31.84
C GLY A 445 4.33 -16.28 30.40
N GLN A 446 3.31 -16.48 29.54
CA GLN A 446 3.51 -16.64 28.10
C GLN A 446 3.49 -15.29 27.38
N THR A 447 4.30 -15.20 26.33
CA THR A 447 4.32 -14.05 25.44
C THR A 447 3.34 -14.25 24.28
N TYR A 448 2.62 -13.20 23.93
CA TYR A 448 1.65 -13.12 22.85
C TYR A 448 1.91 -11.88 22.02
N TYR A 449 1.31 -11.84 20.83
CA TYR A 449 1.38 -10.71 19.93
C TYR A 449 0.05 -9.95 19.96
N LEU A 450 0.10 -8.68 20.38
CA LEU A 450 -1.00 -7.74 20.23
C LEU A 450 -0.82 -7.00 18.90
N TYR A 451 -1.83 -7.09 18.02
CA TYR A 451 -1.86 -6.39 16.75
C TYR A 451 -3.19 -5.65 16.66
N VAL A 452 -3.15 -4.32 16.68
CA VAL A 452 -4.34 -3.46 16.71
C VAL A 452 -4.21 -2.47 15.58
N THR A 453 -5.27 -2.31 14.80
CA THR A 453 -5.26 -1.41 13.65
C THR A 453 -6.45 -0.47 13.63
N ARG A 454 -6.20 0.76 13.18
CA ARG A 454 -7.22 1.76 12.90
C ARG A 454 -8.06 1.34 11.69
N ASP A 455 -7.39 0.72 10.73
CA ASP A 455 -8.00 0.07 9.56
C ASP A 455 -7.04 -0.99 9.00
N VAL A 456 -7.40 -1.69 7.93
CA VAL A 456 -6.46 -2.59 7.22
C VAL A 456 -5.23 -1.78 6.76
N ALA A 457 -4.03 -2.32 6.97
CA ALA A 457 -2.74 -1.68 6.70
C ALA A 457 -2.35 -0.51 7.62
N LEU A 458 -3.23 -0.06 8.53
CA LEU A 458 -3.01 1.13 9.35
C LEU A 458 -2.84 0.74 10.83
N PRO A 459 -1.63 0.31 11.23
CA PRO A 459 -1.39 -0.16 12.59
C PRO A 459 -1.51 0.98 13.60
N ILE A 460 -2.06 0.65 14.78
CA ILE A 460 -1.97 1.48 15.99
C ILE A 460 -0.87 0.92 16.87
N THR A 461 -0.95 -0.37 17.20
CA THR A 461 0.11 -1.09 17.91
C THR A 461 0.36 -2.47 17.34
N ARG A 462 1.61 -2.91 17.41
CA ARG A 462 2.12 -4.18 16.88
C ARG A 462 3.28 -4.62 17.78
N CYS A 463 2.97 -5.20 18.93
CA CYS A 463 3.97 -5.50 19.94
C CYS A 463 3.73 -6.81 20.70
N LEU A 464 4.79 -7.31 21.32
CA LEU A 464 4.79 -8.54 22.11
C LEU A 464 4.57 -8.24 23.60
N PHE A 465 3.52 -8.81 24.20
CA PHE A 465 3.23 -8.67 25.63
C PHE A 465 3.32 -10.02 26.35
N THR A 466 3.66 -10.01 27.64
CA THR A 466 3.61 -11.19 28.51
C THR A 466 2.39 -11.12 29.43
N TYR A 467 1.56 -12.16 29.42
CA TYR A 467 0.28 -12.21 30.17
C TYR A 467 0.42 -12.53 31.67
#